data_AF-A0A0L7LSJ9-F1
#
_entry.id   AF-A0A0L7LSJ9-F1
#
_cell.length_a   1.000
_cell.length_b   1.000
_cell.length_c   1.000
_cell.angle_alpha   90.00
_cell.angle_beta   90.00
_cell.angle_gamma   90.00
#
_symmetry.space_group_name_H-M   'P 1'
#
loop_
_entity.id
_entity.type
_entity.pdbx_description
1 polymer ?
#
loop_
_entity_poly.entity_id
_entity_poly.type
_entity_poly.pdbx_seq_one_letter_code
_entity_poly.pdbx_strand_id
1 'polypeptide(L)' 'MNFSDSYESADGSKRQEAGELKDVVGEDSKPHSVVVMRGSYEYPGADGKPVVVQYYADETGFHAEGDSIPKPARR' A
#
# COMPACT_ATOMS: atom_id res chain seq x y z
N MET A 1 9.08 -12.64 9.17
CA MET A 1 8.25 -11.88 10.13
C MET A 1 7.18 -11.17 9.33
N ASN A 2 5.91 -11.40 9.65
CA ASN A 2 4.77 -10.75 9.00
C ASN A 2 3.90 -10.12 10.07
N PHE A 3 3.43 -8.90 9.85
CA PHE A 3 2.43 -8.24 10.68
C PHE A 3 1.26 -7.80 9.82
N SER A 4 0.09 -7.69 10.44
CA SER A 4 -1.11 -7.20 9.78
C SER A 4 -1.94 -6.43 10.80
N ASP A 5 -2.30 -5.21 10.43
CA ASP A 5 -3.03 -4.26 11.25
C ASP A 5 -4.23 -3.75 10.46
N SER A 6 -5.35 -3.57 11.14
CA SER A 6 -6.59 -3.11 10.52
C SER A 6 -7.32 -2.20 11.48
N TYR A 7 -7.74 -1.06 10.97
CA TYR A 7 -8.39 0.00 11.70
C TYR A 7 -9.67 0.43 11.00
N GLU A 8 -10.72 0.69 11.78
CA GLU A 8 -11.97 1.27 11.32
C GLU A 8 -12.30 2.47 12.20
N SER A 9 -12.61 3.60 11.57
CA SER A 9 -12.99 4.83 12.24
C SER A 9 -14.51 4.97 12.32
N ALA A 10 -15.00 5.72 13.31
CA ALA A 10 -16.42 6.00 13.48
C ALA A 10 -17.05 6.75 12.29
N ASP A 11 -16.24 7.47 11.51
CA ASP A 11 -16.65 8.15 10.27
C ASP A 11 -16.87 7.18 9.09
N GLY A 12 -16.66 5.87 9.28
CA GLY A 12 -16.81 4.84 8.24
C GLY A 12 -15.55 4.64 7.39
N SER A 13 -14.47 5.39 7.66
CA SER A 13 -13.17 5.18 7.03
C SER A 13 -12.49 3.91 7.57
N LYS A 14 -11.92 3.10 6.67
CA LYS A 14 -11.23 1.84 6.99
C LYS A 14 -9.79 1.92 6.51
N ARG A 15 -8.87 1.29 7.23
CA ARG A 15 -7.48 1.12 6.83
C ARG A 15 -7.03 -0.29 7.17
N GLN A 16 -6.25 -0.87 6.29
CA GLN A 16 -5.58 -2.14 6.51
C GLN A 16 -4.14 -1.98 6.04
N GLU A 17 -3.21 -2.54 6.79
CA GLU A 17 -1.80 -2.59 6.43
C GLU A 17 -1.21 -3.90 6.87
N ALA A 18 -0.28 -4.41 6.08
CA ALA A 18 0.48 -5.60 6.38
C ALA A 18 1.92 -5.38 5.93
N GLY A 19 2.86 -5.80 6.76
CA GLY A 19 4.27 -5.80 6.41
C GLY A 19 4.82 -7.21 6.42
N GLU A 20 5.63 -7.55 5.43
CA GLU A 20 6.31 -8.83 5.33
C GLU A 20 7.78 -8.61 4.95
N LEU A 21 8.68 -9.39 5.55
CA LEU A 21 10.05 -9.53 5.08
C LEU A 21 10.05 -10.44 3.87
N LYS A 22 10.44 -9.89 2.72
CA LYS A 22 10.56 -10.61 1.47
C LYS A 22 12.03 -10.71 1.08
N ASP A 23 12.47 -11.94 0.81
CA ASP A 23 13.80 -12.15 0.24
C ASP A 23 13.74 -11.88 -1.27
N VAL A 24 14.46 -10.86 -1.71
CA VAL A 24 14.63 -10.51 -3.11
C VAL A 24 16.03 -10.88 -3.55
N VAL A 25 16.18 -11.39 -4.76
CA VAL A 25 17.48 -11.64 -5.35
C VAL A 25 17.96 -10.35 -5.98
N GLY A 26 18.95 -9.72 -5.36
CA GLY A 26 19.57 -8.51 -5.90
C GLY A 26 20.43 -8.81 -7.14
N GLU A 27 20.87 -7.74 -7.80
CA GLU A 27 21.70 -7.82 -9.02
C GLU A 27 23.01 -8.61 -8.83
N ASP A 28 23.55 -8.62 -7.60
CA ASP A 28 24.75 -9.40 -7.20
C ASP A 28 24.46 -10.91 -6.99
N SER A 29 23.27 -11.39 -7.35
CA SER A 29 22.79 -12.77 -7.09
C SER A 29 22.81 -13.17 -5.61
N LYS A 30 22.89 -12.19 -4.69
CA LYS A 30 22.77 -12.41 -3.25
C LYS A 30 21.33 -12.16 -2.79
N PRO A 31 20.79 -13.00 -1.89
CA PRO A 31 19.50 -12.73 -1.28
C PRO A 31 19.63 -11.52 -0.34
N HIS A 32 18.77 -10.54 -0.55
CA HIS A 32 18.59 -9.40 0.35
C HIS A 32 17.19 -9.47 0.94
N SER A 33 17.08 -9.33 2.26
CA SER A 33 15.79 -9.27 2.92
C SER A 33 15.30 -7.82 2.88
N VAL A 34 14.27 -7.54 2.08
CA VAL A 34 13.58 -6.24 2.02
C VAL A 34 12.29 -6.30 2.82
N VAL A 35 11.96 -5.20 3.50
CA VAL A 35 10.65 -5.07 4.14
C VAL A 35 9.70 -4.52 3.09
N VAL A 36 8.69 -5.31 2.73
CA VAL A 36 7.60 -4.85 1.87
C VAL A 36 6.40 -4.55 2.75
N MET A 37 5.92 -3.31 2.71
CA MET A 37 4.66 -2.94 3.34
C MET A 37 3.58 -2.80 2.28
N ARG A 38 2.37 -3.27 2.56
CA ARG A 38 1.21 -3.17 1.68
C ARG A 38 0.01 -2.79 2.50
N GLY A 39 -0.86 -1.96 1.96
CA GLY A 39 -2.06 -1.61 2.65
C GLY A 39 -3.12 -1.06 1.73
N SER A 40 -4.30 -0.88 2.29
CA SER A 40 -5.39 -0.20 1.63
C SER A 40 -6.12 0.67 2.63
N TYR A 41 -6.57 1.84 2.19
CA TYR A 41 -7.49 2.65 2.96
C TYR A 41 -8.72 2.97 2.12
N GLU A 42 -9.87 2.95 2.79
CA GLU A 42 -11.18 3.24 2.26
C GLU A 42 -11.78 4.41 3.04
N TYR A 43 -12.35 5.39 2.35
CA TYR A 43 -13.02 6.52 2.98
C TYR A 43 -14.21 6.97 2.13
N PRO A 44 -15.24 7.58 2.74
CA PRO A 44 -16.36 8.14 1.97
C PRO A 44 -15.87 9.29 1.09
N GLY A 45 -16.03 9.15 -0.22
CA GLY A 45 -15.72 10.20 -1.19
C GLY A 45 -16.75 11.32 -1.21
N ALA A 46 -16.37 12.46 -1.79
CA ALA A 46 -17.25 13.63 -1.93
C ALA A 46 -18.55 13.32 -2.72
N ASP A 47 -18.50 12.34 -3.62
CA ASP A 47 -19.64 11.87 -4.43
C ASP A 47 -20.52 10.81 -3.71
N GLY A 48 -20.25 10.55 -2.43
CA GLY A 48 -20.94 9.52 -1.64
C GLY A 48 -20.53 8.08 -1.97
N LYS A 49 -19.57 7.88 -2.88
CA LYS A 49 -18.98 6.58 -3.20
C LYS A 49 -17.73 6.35 -2.35
N PRO A 50 -17.51 5.13 -1.83
CA PRO A 50 -16.27 4.83 -1.12
C PRO A 50 -15.08 4.94 -2.08
N VAL A 51 -14.06 5.67 -1.66
CA VAL A 51 -12.78 5.76 -2.34
C VAL A 51 -11.87 4.74 -1.71
N VAL A 52 -11.38 3.81 -2.53
CA VAL A 52 -10.38 2.83 -2.11
C VAL A 52 -9.04 3.21 -2.72
N VAL A 53 -8.03 3.29 -1.87
CA VAL A 53 -6.64 3.46 -2.29
C VAL A 53 -5.84 2.29 -1.76
N GLN A 54 -5.12 1.63 -2.64
CA GLN A 54 -4.16 0.58 -2.34
C GLN A 54 -2.76 1.17 -2.45
N TYR A 55 -1.86 0.73 -1.58
CA TYR A 55 -0.48 1.17 -1.61
C TYR A 55 0.46 0.04 -1.24
N TYR A 56 1.69 0.15 -1.71
CA TYR A 56 2.79 -0.68 -1.30
C TYR A 56 4.07 0.14 -1.20
N ALA A 57 4.94 -0.26 -0.29
CA ALA A 57 6.28 0.28 -0.15
C ALA A 57 7.27 -0.86 -0.25
N ASP A 58 8.27 -0.70 -1.12
CA ASP A 58 9.37 -1.63 -1.34
C ASP A 58 10.68 -0.84 -1.51
N GLU A 59 11.74 -1.53 -1.94
CA GLU A 59 13.07 -0.94 -2.16
C GLU A 59 13.07 0.23 -3.16
N THR A 60 12.09 0.28 -4.07
CA THR A 60 11.95 1.34 -5.08
C THR A 60 11.15 2.55 -4.58
N GLY A 61 10.61 2.50 -3.36
CA GLY A 61 9.88 3.60 -2.72
C GLY A 61 8.42 3.28 -2.43
N PHE A 62 7.61 4.33 -2.27
CA PHE A 62 6.18 4.24 -1.99
C PHE A 62 5.37 4.36 -3.29
N HIS A 63 4.48 3.40 -3.51
CA HIS A 63 3.61 3.30 -4.67
C HIS A 63 2.16 3.25 -4.20
N ALA A 64 1.31 4.12 -4.71
CA ALA A 64 -0.11 4.13 -4.41
C ALA A 64 -0.94 4.14 -5.69
N GLU A 65 -2.05 3.41 -5.65
CA GLU A 65 -3.00 3.25 -6.73
C GLU A 65 -4.41 3.38 -6.19
N GLY A 66 -5.24 4.17 -6.86
CA GLY A 66 -6.65 4.35 -6.51
C GLY A 66 -7.29 5.41 -7.39
N ASP A 67 -8.62 5.46 -7.40
CA ASP A 67 -9.38 6.43 -8.19
C ASP A 67 -9.04 7.89 -7.84
N SER A 68 -8.63 8.15 -6.60
CA SER A 68 -8.21 9.48 -6.14
C SER A 68 -6.71 9.76 -6.27
N ILE A 69 -5.89 8.77 -6.68
CA ILE A 69 -4.46 8.97 -6.85
C ILE A 69 -4.20 9.41 -8.30
N PRO A 70 -3.67 10.63 -8.52
CA PRO A 70 -3.33 11.08 -9.86
C PRO A 70 -2.25 10.16 -10.43
N LYS A 71 -2.63 9.38 -11.45
CA LYS A 71 -1.65 8.57 -12.18
C LYS A 71 -0.74 9.54 -12.93
N PRO A 72 0.60 9.40 -12.83
CA PRO A 72 1.49 10.23 -13.63
C PRO A 72 1.11 10.04 -15.10
N ALA A 73 0.81 11.15 -15.78
CA ALA A 73 0.53 11.13 -17.21
C ALA A 73 1.79 10.58 -17.89
N ARG A 74 1.70 9.35 -18.40
CA ARG A 74 2.79 8.71 -19.15
C ARG A 74 3.07 9.60 -20.36
N ARG A 75 4.21 10.28 -20.35
CA ARG A 75 4.63 11.21 -21.40
C ARG A 75 5.56 10.51 -22.37
#